data_AF-A0A7S0TEU1-F1
#
_entry.id   AF-A0A7S0TEU1-F1
#
_cell.length_a   1.000
_cell.length_b   1.000
_cell.length_c   1.000
_cell.angle_alpha   90.00
_cell.angle_beta   90.00
_cell.angle_gamma   90.00
#
_symmetry.space_group_name_H-M   'P 1'
#
loop_
_entity.id
_entity.type
_entity.pdbx_description
1 polymer ?
#
loop_
_entity_poly.entity_id
_entity_poly.type
_entity_poly.pdbx_seq_one_letter_code
_entity_poly.pdbx_strand_id
1 'polypeptide(L)'
;TRQSILALKWKLFMFIFNKSSPLDQCPTCQCVRVSFKRSEDCHLIQQPIKKRRKLYERSGVKLVNINDATQTMSIDKAITMPVNDVEKHLKALWRTEAFIMKRLFAVHPFQNGETIIQKTGSNDDDDQHMSSAYASHNDWRQFFIRIIAVPPNRYRPPNFLANRVTECAQNKSYKNI
;
A
#
# COMPACT_ATOMS: atom_id res chain seq x y z
N THR A 1 -20.78 21.91 -11.33
CA THR A 1 -20.54 20.89 -12.38
C THR A 1 -19.52 19.86 -11.89
N ARG A 2 -19.69 18.56 -12.14
CA ARG A 2 -18.79 17.47 -11.64
C ARG A 2 -17.29 17.73 -11.89
N GLN A 3 -16.94 18.48 -12.94
CA GLN A 3 -15.56 18.91 -13.23
C GLN A 3 -14.92 19.79 -12.14
N SER A 4 -15.69 20.64 -11.44
CA SER A 4 -15.14 21.48 -10.36
C SER A 4 -14.76 20.68 -9.11
N ILE A 5 -15.48 19.59 -8.83
CA ILE A 5 -15.23 18.70 -7.69
C ILE A 5 -13.96 17.86 -7.95
N LEU A 6 -13.78 17.33 -9.15
CA LEU A 6 -12.57 16.57 -9.51
C LEU A 6 -11.32 17.47 -9.48
N ALA A 7 -11.42 18.69 -10.00
CA ALA A 7 -10.33 19.67 -9.93
C ALA A 7 -9.96 20.04 -8.49
N LEU A 8 -10.95 20.18 -7.59
CA LEU A 8 -10.71 20.43 -6.17
C LEU A 8 -10.05 19.22 -5.48
N LYS A 9 -10.54 18.00 -5.75
CA LYS A 9 -9.94 16.76 -5.24
C LYS A 9 -8.49 16.62 -5.69
N TRP A 10 -8.20 16.91 -6.95
CA TRP A 10 -6.84 16.88 -7.49
C TRP A 10 -5.94 17.94 -6.84
N LYS A 11 -6.44 19.16 -6.64
CA LYS A 11 -5.69 20.21 -5.93
C LYS A 11 -5.40 19.83 -4.47
N LEU A 12 -6.36 19.22 -3.77
CA LEU A 12 -6.16 18.72 -2.41
C LEU A 12 -5.16 17.56 -2.38
N PHE A 13 -5.25 16.63 -3.32
CA PHE A 13 -4.28 15.55 -3.50
C PHE A 13 -2.88 16.12 -3.70
N MET A 14 -2.70 17.02 -4.66
CA MET A 14 -1.42 17.67 -4.93
C MET A 14 -0.94 18.51 -3.75
N PHE A 15 -1.83 19.12 -2.98
CA PHE A 15 -1.47 19.82 -1.74
C PHE A 15 -0.89 18.84 -0.71
N ILE A 16 -1.58 17.72 -0.47
CA ILE A 16 -1.14 16.69 0.48
C ILE A 16 0.18 16.04 0.04
N PHE A 17 0.35 15.76 -1.26
CA PHE A 17 1.53 15.03 -1.74
C PHE A 17 2.73 15.93 -2.12
N ASN A 18 2.51 17.18 -2.55
CA ASN A 18 3.60 18.07 -3.00
C ASN A 18 3.91 19.22 -2.04
N LYS A 19 2.96 19.69 -1.23
CA LYS A 19 3.21 20.87 -0.36
C LYS A 19 3.57 20.52 1.07
N SER A 20 3.28 19.31 1.56
CA SER A 20 3.86 18.88 2.83
C SER A 20 5.32 18.51 2.58
N SER A 21 6.25 19.42 2.84
CA SER A 21 7.64 19.03 3.11
C SER A 21 7.57 17.97 4.21
N PRO A 22 7.92 16.71 3.90
CA PRO A 22 7.61 15.64 4.83
C PRO A 22 8.51 15.79 6.05
N LEU A 23 7.88 15.96 7.22
CA LEU A 23 8.54 16.26 8.48
C LEU A 23 9.64 15.23 8.78
N ASP A 24 10.77 15.71 9.30
CA ASP A 24 11.88 14.82 9.69
C ASP A 24 11.55 14.04 10.98
N GLN A 25 10.55 14.47 11.73
CA GLN A 25 10.05 13.84 12.95
C GLN A 25 8.52 13.89 13.00
N CYS A 26 7.90 12.83 13.48
CA CYS A 26 6.47 12.84 13.76
C CYS A 26 6.17 13.73 14.99
N PRO A 27 5.26 14.72 14.91
CA PRO A 27 4.94 15.59 16.03
C PRO A 27 4.26 14.84 17.19
N THR A 28 3.57 13.73 16.89
CA THR A 28 2.81 12.97 17.88
C THR A 28 3.67 11.95 18.63
N CYS A 29 4.37 11.08 17.90
CA CYS A 29 5.15 9.99 18.51
C CYS A 29 6.66 10.27 18.58
N GLN A 30 7.12 11.42 18.10
CA GLN A 30 8.54 11.79 18.08
C GLN A 30 9.44 10.84 17.25
N CYS A 31 8.89 9.85 16.55
CA CYS A 31 9.64 8.97 15.67
C CYS A 31 10.30 9.77 14.54
N VAL A 32 11.57 9.49 14.29
CA VAL A 32 12.31 10.08 13.18
C VAL A 32 11.93 9.41 11.87
N ARG A 33 11.76 10.23 10.85
CA ARG A 33 11.35 9.78 9.53
C ARG A 33 12.45 8.96 8.86
N VAL A 34 12.05 7.78 8.41
CA VAL A 34 12.85 6.91 7.56
C VAL A 34 12.56 7.21 6.09
N SER A 35 13.60 7.14 5.26
CA SER A 35 13.49 7.33 3.80
C SER A 35 13.45 5.98 3.10
N PHE A 36 12.67 5.87 2.04
CA PHE A 36 12.60 4.67 1.21
C PHE A 36 13.00 4.99 -0.23
N LYS A 37 13.61 4.02 -0.91
CA LYS A 37 13.93 4.07 -2.34
C LYS A 37 13.40 2.82 -3.01
N ARG A 38 12.82 2.95 -4.20
CA ARG A 38 12.49 1.83 -5.06
C ARG A 38 13.76 1.34 -5.79
N SER A 39 14.02 0.04 -5.76
CA SER A 39 15.06 -0.60 -6.57
C SER A 39 14.62 -0.75 -8.03
N GLU A 40 15.57 -1.09 -8.91
CA GLU A 40 15.27 -1.40 -10.31
C GLU A 40 14.31 -2.59 -10.43
N ASP A 41 14.55 -3.64 -9.62
CA ASP A 41 13.69 -4.83 -9.52
C ASP A 41 12.40 -4.65 -8.70
N CYS A 42 11.94 -3.39 -8.53
CA CYS A 42 10.70 -3.05 -7.84
C CYS A 42 10.64 -3.40 -6.33
N HIS A 43 11.75 -3.68 -5.68
CA HIS A 43 11.81 -3.82 -4.22
C HIS A 43 11.79 -2.45 -3.54
N LEU A 44 11.18 -2.37 -2.36
CA LEU A 44 11.28 -1.19 -1.51
C LEU A 44 12.49 -1.33 -0.58
N ILE A 45 13.38 -0.35 -0.61
CA ILE A 45 14.60 -0.33 0.20
C ILE A 45 14.47 0.78 1.23
N GLN A 46 14.50 0.40 2.50
CA GLN A 46 14.67 1.32 3.61
C GLN A 46 16.10 1.86 3.60
N GLN A 47 16.25 3.19 3.56
CA GLN A 47 17.56 3.84 3.55
C GLN A 47 18.08 4.09 4.96
N PRO A 48 19.41 4.15 5.14
CA PRO A 48 20.01 4.54 6.41
C PRO A 48 19.58 5.96 6.84
N ILE A 49 19.46 6.17 8.16
CA ILE A 49 19.12 7.46 8.77
C ILE A 49 20.35 8.38 8.80
N LYS A 50 20.88 8.75 7.62
CA LYS A 50 22.12 9.55 7.51
C LYS A 50 21.93 10.98 8.04
N LYS A 51 21.23 11.83 7.30
CA LYS A 51 21.07 13.27 7.61
C LYS A 51 20.34 13.53 8.93
N ARG A 52 19.51 12.57 9.37
CA ARG A 52 18.66 12.68 10.57
C ARG A 52 19.24 11.94 11.79
N ARG A 53 20.49 11.47 11.73
CA ARG A 53 21.10 10.68 12.82
C ARG A 53 21.05 11.40 14.17
N LYS A 54 21.49 12.67 14.20
CA LYS A 54 21.46 13.49 15.42
C LYS A 54 20.04 13.66 15.99
N LEU A 55 19.05 13.74 15.12
CA LEU A 55 17.64 13.85 15.52
C LEU A 55 17.13 12.52 16.10
N TYR A 56 17.51 11.40 15.48
CA TYR A 56 17.17 10.06 15.96
C TYR A 56 17.73 9.80 17.35
N GLU A 57 19.03 10.07 17.55
CA GLU A 57 19.69 9.94 18.84
C GLU A 57 19.03 10.79 19.94
N ARG A 58 18.54 11.99 19.60
CA ARG A 58 17.81 12.87 20.53
C ARG A 58 16.39 12.40 20.83
N SER A 59 15.71 11.77 19.86
CA SER A 59 14.31 11.34 20.03
C SER A 59 14.16 10.24 21.09
N GLY A 60 15.19 9.42 21.30
CA GLY A 60 15.14 8.25 22.18
C GLY A 60 14.25 7.12 21.68
N VAL A 61 13.57 7.28 20.53
CA VAL A 61 12.66 6.28 19.97
C VAL A 61 13.43 5.33 19.06
N LYS A 62 13.44 4.05 19.40
CA LYS A 62 14.15 3.03 18.64
C LYS A 62 13.41 2.67 17.35
N LEU A 63 14.17 2.46 16.28
CA LEU A 63 13.66 1.85 15.06
C LEU A 63 13.56 0.33 15.27
N VAL A 64 12.36 -0.22 15.16
CA VAL A 64 12.07 -1.64 15.43
C VAL A 64 11.47 -2.32 14.21
N ASN A 65 11.56 -3.64 14.18
CA ASN A 65 10.94 -4.46 13.14
C ASN A 65 9.40 -4.44 13.31
N ILE A 66 8.65 -4.27 12.22
CA ILE A 66 7.18 -4.28 12.27
C ILE A 66 6.60 -5.63 12.70
N ASN A 67 7.34 -6.72 12.48
CA ASN A 67 6.94 -8.06 12.87
C ASN A 67 7.28 -8.37 14.34
N ASP A 68 8.25 -7.66 14.90
CA ASP A 68 8.77 -7.89 16.25
C ASP A 68 9.28 -6.56 16.83
N ALA A 69 8.47 -5.96 17.69
CA ALA A 69 8.79 -4.69 18.34
C ALA A 69 9.97 -4.79 19.32
N THR A 70 10.40 -6.00 19.70
CA THR A 70 11.59 -6.21 20.54
C THR A 70 12.88 -6.14 19.73
N GLN A 71 12.81 -6.45 18.44
CA GLN A 71 13.95 -6.43 17.53
C GLN A 71 14.24 -5.01 17.04
N THR A 72 15.37 -4.46 17.46
CA THR A 72 15.86 -3.16 16.96
C THR A 72 16.51 -3.34 15.59
N MET A 73 16.16 -2.48 14.64
CA MET A 73 16.72 -2.47 13.29
C MET A 73 17.96 -1.59 13.20
N SER A 74 18.86 -1.91 12.27
CA SER A 74 20.02 -1.07 11.99
C SER A 74 19.60 0.25 11.34
N ILE A 75 20.13 1.36 11.86
CA ILE A 75 19.95 2.71 11.29
C ILE A 75 21.00 3.06 10.23
N ASP A 76 22.10 2.31 10.17
CA ASP A 76 23.26 2.62 9.31
C ASP A 76 23.25 1.83 8.00
N LYS A 77 22.49 0.73 7.94
CA LYS A 77 22.42 -0.15 6.77
C LYS A 77 21.13 0.06 6.00
N ALA A 78 21.23 -0.07 4.67
CA ALA A 78 20.06 -0.17 3.84
C ALA A 78 19.44 -1.56 4.02
N ILE A 79 18.12 -1.63 4.10
CA ILE A 79 17.39 -2.87 4.35
C ILE A 79 16.33 -3.02 3.27
N THR A 80 16.39 -4.11 2.52
CA THR A 80 15.33 -4.46 1.57
C THR A 80 14.12 -4.91 2.35
N MET A 81 12.97 -4.30 2.09
CA MET A 81 11.71 -4.65 2.74
C MET A 81 11.01 -5.77 1.96
N PRO A 82 10.75 -6.92 2.60
CA PRO A 82 9.86 -7.93 2.05
C PRO A 82 8.45 -7.37 1.82
N VAL A 83 7.74 -7.90 0.82
CA VAL A 83 6.36 -7.46 0.49
C VAL A 83 5.43 -7.58 1.70
N ASN A 84 5.56 -8.65 2.50
CA ASN A 84 4.76 -8.85 3.72
C ASN A 84 4.98 -7.74 4.77
N ASP A 85 6.19 -7.19 4.87
CA ASP A 85 6.48 -6.11 5.81
C ASP A 85 5.86 -4.80 5.31
N VAL A 86 5.97 -4.54 4.01
CA VAL A 86 5.30 -3.39 3.36
C VAL A 86 3.78 -3.47 3.56
N GLU A 87 3.20 -4.66 3.43
CA GLU A 87 1.79 -4.92 3.69
C GLU A 87 1.39 -4.56 5.12
N LYS A 88 2.16 -5.00 6.12
CA LYS A 88 1.92 -4.66 7.52
C LYS A 88 2.05 -3.16 7.79
N HIS A 89 3.00 -2.48 7.15
CA HIS A 89 3.14 -1.03 7.26
C HIS A 89 1.92 -0.30 6.69
N LEU A 90 1.44 -0.70 5.51
CA LEU A 90 0.24 -0.11 4.92
C LEU A 90 -1.02 -0.43 5.74
N LYS A 91 -1.13 -1.64 6.29
CA LYS A 91 -2.20 -2.01 7.23
C LYS A 91 -2.19 -1.13 8.47
N ALA A 92 -1.03 -0.90 9.08
CA ALA A 92 -0.88 -0.01 10.23
C ALA A 92 -1.27 1.44 9.88
N LEU A 93 -0.79 1.95 8.74
CA LEU A 93 -1.14 3.29 8.26
C LEU A 93 -2.65 3.45 8.03
N TRP A 94 -3.32 2.42 7.48
CA TRP A 94 -4.76 2.45 7.28
C TRP A 94 -5.56 2.38 8.58
N ARG A 95 -4.97 1.83 9.65
CA ARG A 95 -5.57 1.83 10.99
C ARG A 95 -5.42 3.19 11.66
N THR A 96 -4.25 3.81 11.58
CA THR A 96 -3.96 5.09 12.24
C THR A 96 -4.57 6.28 11.48
N GLU A 97 -4.44 6.30 10.16
CA GLU A 97 -4.86 7.41 9.30
C GLU A 97 -6.10 7.06 8.47
N ALA A 98 -6.95 6.16 8.99
CA ALA A 98 -8.10 5.58 8.29
C ALA A 98 -8.96 6.64 7.59
N PHE A 99 -9.21 7.77 8.27
CA PHE A 99 -10.00 8.87 7.75
C PHE A 99 -9.38 9.48 6.49
N ILE A 100 -8.09 9.82 6.51
CA ILE A 100 -7.41 10.42 5.37
C ILE A 100 -7.25 9.38 4.25
N MET A 101 -6.82 8.16 4.59
CA MET A 101 -6.56 7.10 3.61
C MET A 101 -7.81 6.70 2.83
N LYS A 102 -8.95 6.51 3.51
CA LYS A 102 -10.24 6.23 2.84
C LYS A 102 -10.66 7.38 1.93
N ARG A 103 -10.37 8.63 2.29
CA ARG A 103 -10.73 9.80 1.48
C ARG A 103 -9.86 9.97 0.24
N LEU A 104 -8.57 9.66 0.36
CA LEU A 104 -7.62 9.75 -0.74
C LEU A 104 -7.84 8.65 -1.77
N PHE A 105 -8.09 7.42 -1.30
CA PHE A 105 -8.13 6.23 -2.15
C PHE A 105 -9.55 5.69 -2.38
N ALA A 106 -10.60 6.43 -2.03
CA ALA A 106 -11.96 6.10 -2.44
C ALA A 106 -12.22 6.51 -3.89
N VAL A 107 -12.50 5.50 -4.73
CA VAL A 107 -12.76 5.66 -6.17
C VAL A 107 -14.11 6.32 -6.45
N HIS A 108 -15.10 6.22 -5.55
CA HIS A 108 -16.41 6.85 -5.73
C HIS A 108 -16.65 8.05 -4.81
N PRO A 109 -17.35 9.11 -5.28
CA PRO A 109 -17.87 10.12 -4.39
C PRO A 109 -18.81 9.44 -3.39
N PHE A 110 -18.59 9.73 -2.12
CA PHE A 110 -19.40 9.25 -1.00
C PHE A 110 -20.88 9.15 -1.40
N GLN A 111 -21.40 7.92 -1.44
CA GLN A 111 -22.82 7.77 -1.13
C GLN A 111 -22.93 8.14 0.35
N ASN A 112 -23.22 9.40 0.62
CA ASN A 112 -23.64 9.86 1.93
C ASN A 112 -24.85 9.00 2.30
N GLY A 113 -24.70 8.02 3.20
CA GLY A 113 -25.87 7.29 3.70
C GLY A 113 -25.71 5.83 4.10
N GLU A 114 -24.52 5.22 4.07
CA GLU A 114 -24.35 3.96 4.84
C GLU A 114 -23.96 4.31 6.26
N THR A 115 -24.99 4.36 7.09
CA THR A 115 -24.96 4.36 8.55
C THR A 115 -23.82 3.50 9.04
N ILE A 116 -22.81 4.13 9.66
CA ILE A 116 -21.78 3.43 10.41
C ILE A 116 -22.50 2.78 11.59
N ILE A 117 -23.00 1.56 11.41
CA ILE A 117 -23.35 0.69 12.54
C ILE A 117 -22.01 0.33 13.15
N GLN A 118 -21.59 1.13 14.12
CA GLN A 118 -20.52 0.77 15.04
C GLN A 118 -20.99 -0.47 15.79
N LYS A 119 -20.58 -1.66 15.35
CA LYS A 119 -20.50 -2.81 16.26
C LYS A 119 -19.21 -2.66 17.07
N THR A 120 -19.36 -2.06 18.24
CA THR A 120 -18.49 -2.28 19.39
C THR A 120 -18.51 -3.78 19.71
N GLY A 121 -17.39 -4.46 19.48
CA GLY A 121 -17.29 -5.91 19.74
C GLY A 121 -15.95 -6.48 19.27
N SER A 122 -15.01 -6.48 20.19
CA SER A 122 -13.75 -7.22 20.22
C SER A 122 -13.78 -8.63 19.60
N ASN A 123 -12.92 -8.89 18.62
CA ASN A 123 -11.72 -9.76 18.76
C ASN A 123 -11.07 -9.99 17.39
N ASP A 124 -9.75 -10.18 17.44
CA ASP A 124 -8.87 -10.50 16.32
C ASP A 124 -9.30 -11.74 15.54
N ASP A 125 -8.94 -11.73 14.25
CA ASP A 125 -8.82 -12.88 13.35
C ASP A 125 -10.10 -13.65 12.99
N ASP A 126 -11.01 -13.03 12.22
CA ASP A 126 -11.71 -13.68 11.09
C ASP A 126 -12.68 -12.69 10.39
N ASP A 127 -12.17 -11.89 9.45
CA ASP A 127 -13.01 -11.06 8.58
C ASP A 127 -13.46 -11.86 7.35
N GLN A 128 -14.30 -12.88 7.57
CA GLN A 128 -15.23 -13.38 6.57
C GLN A 128 -16.60 -12.74 6.79
N HIS A 129 -16.90 -11.69 6.04
CA HIS A 129 -18.29 -11.33 5.77
C HIS A 129 -18.45 -10.95 4.31
N MET A 130 -19.12 -11.83 3.56
CA MET A 130 -19.59 -11.59 2.21
C MET A 130 -20.75 -10.59 2.16
N SER A 131 -20.77 -9.86 1.05
CA SER A 131 -21.94 -9.24 0.39
C SER A 131 -22.29 -7.79 0.71
N SER A 132 -21.52 -6.89 0.12
CA SER A 132 -22.08 -6.02 -0.92
C SER A 132 -21.17 -6.17 -2.15
N ALA A 133 -21.71 -6.59 -3.29
CA ALA A 133 -20.94 -6.91 -4.50
C ALA A 133 -20.14 -5.71 -5.07
N TYR A 134 -20.32 -4.52 -4.50
CA TYR A 134 -19.54 -3.32 -4.80
C TYR A 134 -19.24 -2.50 -3.53
N ALA A 135 -19.18 -3.13 -2.34
CA ALA A 135 -18.49 -2.50 -1.22
C ALA A 135 -17.03 -2.36 -1.66
N SER A 136 -16.70 -1.20 -2.23
CA SER A 136 -15.36 -0.86 -2.63
C SER A 136 -14.48 -1.05 -1.40
N HIS A 137 -13.71 -2.13 -1.37
CA HIS A 137 -12.68 -2.36 -0.37
C HIS A 137 -11.62 -1.27 -0.57
N ASN A 138 -11.92 -0.05 -0.12
CA ASN A 138 -11.01 1.09 -0.08
C ASN A 138 -10.11 0.91 1.14
N ASP A 139 -9.44 -0.23 1.19
CA ASP A 139 -8.47 -0.59 2.20
C ASP A 139 -7.08 -0.74 1.56
N TRP A 140 -6.10 -1.09 2.39
CA TRP A 140 -4.72 -1.26 1.95
C TRP A 140 -4.54 -2.50 1.05
N ARG A 141 -5.49 -3.45 0.99
CA ARG A 141 -5.34 -4.69 0.22
C ARG A 141 -5.32 -4.41 -1.29
N GLN A 142 -5.93 -3.30 -1.73
CA GLN A 142 -5.95 -2.90 -3.13
C GLN A 142 -4.56 -2.68 -3.77
N PHE A 143 -3.52 -2.47 -2.95
CA PHE A 143 -2.14 -2.29 -3.43
C PHE A 143 -1.38 -3.61 -3.63
N PHE A 144 -1.97 -4.76 -3.24
CA PHE A 144 -1.32 -6.06 -3.26
C PHE A 144 -2.08 -7.04 -4.14
N ILE A 145 -1.43 -7.52 -5.20
CA ILE A 145 -1.99 -8.56 -6.08
C ILE A 145 -1.82 -9.91 -5.38
N ARG A 146 -2.92 -10.44 -4.85
CA ARG A 146 -2.96 -11.78 -4.24
C ARG A 146 -3.32 -12.88 -5.23
N ILE A 147 -4.04 -12.52 -6.29
CA ILE A 147 -4.55 -13.45 -7.29
C ILE A 147 -4.30 -12.84 -8.67
N ILE A 148 -3.69 -13.62 -9.56
CA ILE A 148 -3.53 -13.25 -10.96
C ILE A 148 -4.71 -13.85 -11.73
N ALA A 149 -5.59 -13.00 -12.22
CA ALA A 149 -6.69 -13.43 -13.08
C ALA A 149 -6.13 -13.89 -14.43
N VAL A 150 -6.34 -15.16 -14.76
CA VAL A 150 -5.93 -15.74 -16.04
C VAL A 150 -7.08 -15.57 -17.05
N PRO A 151 -6.86 -14.90 -18.20
CA PRO A 151 -7.90 -14.74 -19.21
C PRO A 151 -8.43 -16.08 -19.72
N PRO A 152 -9.71 -16.19 -20.10
CA PRO A 152 -10.24 -17.40 -20.74
C PRO A 152 -9.46 -17.80 -21.99
N ASN A 153 -9.43 -19.11 -22.32
CA ASN A 153 -8.65 -19.65 -23.44
C ASN A 153 -8.97 -19.00 -24.80
N ARG A 154 -10.21 -18.52 -25.00
CA ARG A 154 -10.61 -17.79 -26.22
C ARG A 154 -9.80 -16.50 -26.46
N TYR A 155 -9.25 -15.91 -25.40
CA TYR A 155 -8.38 -14.73 -25.46
C TYR A 155 -6.88 -15.07 -25.41
N ARG A 156 -6.56 -16.36 -25.32
CA ARG A 156 -5.19 -16.91 -25.36
C ARG A 156 -5.07 -18.02 -26.40
N PRO A 157 -5.49 -17.78 -27.66
CA PRO A 157 -5.44 -18.82 -28.68
C PRO A 157 -4.00 -19.22 -28.99
N PRO A 158 -3.76 -20.47 -29.41
CA PRO A 158 -2.48 -20.87 -29.94
C PRO A 158 -2.15 -20.14 -31.25
N ASN A 159 -0.87 -19.94 -31.51
CA ASN A 159 -0.38 -19.29 -32.73
C ASN A 159 -0.10 -20.36 -33.80
N PHE A 160 -0.66 -20.17 -35.00
CA PHE A 160 -0.48 -21.07 -36.13
C PHE A 160 0.45 -20.44 -37.17
N LEU A 161 1.58 -21.09 -37.48
CA LEU A 161 2.57 -20.64 -38.45
C LEU A 161 2.99 -21.81 -39.34
N ALA A 162 2.63 -21.77 -40.63
CA ALA A 162 3.07 -22.72 -41.66
C ALA A 162 3.07 -24.21 -41.21
N ASN A 163 1.92 -24.70 -40.74
CA ASN A 163 1.68 -26.05 -40.20
C ASN A 163 2.28 -26.36 -38.83
N ARG A 164 2.83 -25.38 -38.11
CA ARG A 164 3.25 -25.52 -36.71
C ARG A 164 2.27 -24.82 -35.79
N VAL A 165 1.91 -25.50 -34.70
CA VAL A 165 1.13 -24.92 -33.59
C VAL A 165 2.11 -24.53 -32.50
N THR A 166 2.07 -23.27 -32.10
CA THR A 166 2.89 -22.74 -31.00
C THR A 166 2.01 -22.20 -29.90
N GLU A 167 2.44 -22.41 -28.65
CA GLU A 167 1.70 -21.94 -27.48
C GLU A 167 1.61 -20.40 -27.45
N CYS A 168 0.47 -19.90 -26.97
CA CYS A 168 0.25 -18.47 -26.73
C CYS A 168 1.34 -17.90 -25.80
N ALA A 169 1.88 -16.73 -26.12
CA ALA A 169 2.95 -16.09 -25.34
C ALA A 169 2.55 -15.84 -23.87
N GLN A 170 1.27 -15.50 -23.61
CA GLN A 170 0.77 -15.29 -22.25
C GLN A 170 0.86 -16.56 -21.39
N ASN A 171 0.61 -17.74 -21.97
CA ASN A 171 0.70 -19.01 -21.23
C ASN A 171 2.15 -19.30 -20.82
N LYS A 172 3.12 -18.95 -21.68
CA LYS A 172 4.54 -19.08 -21.34
C LYS A 172 4.89 -18.19 -20.14
N SER A 173 4.37 -16.97 -20.08
CA SER A 173 4.58 -16.07 -18.94
C SER A 173 3.96 -16.63 -17.66
N TYR A 174 2.73 -17.17 -17.71
CA TYR A 174 2.09 -17.74 -16.51
C TYR A 174 2.80 -18.96 -15.94
N LYS A 175 3.49 -19.76 -16.77
CA LYS A 175 4.26 -20.92 -16.29
C LYS A 175 5.48 -20.53 -15.46
N ASN A 176 5.96 -19.29 -15.60
CA ASN A 176 7.15 -18.80 -14.90
C ASN A 176 6.81 -18.03 -13.61
N ILE A 177 5.52 -17.96 -13.26
CA ILE A 177 5.00 -17.32 -12.04
C ILE A 177 4.60 -18.42 -11.07
#